data_AF-A0A3D2X2S8-F1
#
_entry.id   AF-A0A3D2X2S8-F1
#
_cell.length_a   1.000
_cell.length_b   1.000
_cell.length_c   1.000
_cell.angle_alpha   90.00
_cell.angle_beta   90.00
_cell.angle_gamma   90.00
#
_symmetry.space_group_name_H-M   'P 1'
#
loop_
_entity.id
_entity.type
_entity.pdbx_description
1 polymer ?
#
loop_
_entity_poly.entity_id
_entity_poly.type
_entity_poly.pdbx_seq_one_letter_code
_entity_poly.pdbx_strand_id
1 'polypeptide(L)'
;MRPHYDVVVVGAGPAGSTAARFAASQGAAVALLEKDREIGVPVRCAEGISAEGIEKYVDVDPRWIAASITDFGLYSPTGKVVKIHTPSKGYILHRRLFDHSLAEIAALNGAEVFTKAYVYGLQRVVNTNRLFLNYIGRKMEIEADIVIAADGIESRIARFAGIKTNLAMRDIESCAQMMLSNIDIDEGCSDFYFSHKWAPGGYVWVFPKGDRTANVGLGVNGALAGKISALEYLESFISEKFPGATRLTTIAGGVPVATHLSELVTDGLMVVGDAAHQVNPLTGGGISSAMAAGKMAGLKAVEAIKKIGRAHV
;
A
#
# COMPACT_ATOMS: atom_id res chain seq x y z
N MET A 1 7.43 -20.63 -13.96
CA MET A 1 8.03 -20.45 -12.63
C MET A 1 9.08 -21.53 -12.44
N ARG A 2 10.22 -21.14 -11.88
CA ARG A 2 11.23 -22.08 -11.37
C ARG A 2 10.68 -22.83 -10.16
N PRO A 3 11.18 -24.04 -9.87
CA PRO A 3 10.82 -24.75 -8.64
C PRO A 3 11.42 -24.09 -7.38
N HIS A 4 12.50 -23.32 -7.52
CA HIS A 4 13.21 -22.66 -6.42
C HIS A 4 13.67 -21.25 -6.82
N TYR A 5 13.64 -20.33 -5.86
CA TYR A 5 14.13 -18.95 -5.96
C TYR A 5 14.96 -18.59 -4.72
N ASP A 6 15.86 -17.62 -4.86
CA ASP A 6 16.57 -17.03 -3.72
C ASP A 6 15.60 -16.24 -2.85
N VAL A 7 14.78 -15.40 -3.50
CA VAL A 7 13.82 -14.53 -2.83
C VAL A 7 12.46 -14.65 -3.51
N VAL A 8 11.42 -14.95 -2.73
CA VAL A 8 10.03 -14.81 -3.18
C VAL A 8 9.40 -13.64 -2.44
N VAL A 9 8.90 -12.66 -3.21
CA VAL A 9 8.16 -11.51 -2.69
C VAL A 9 6.67 -11.72 -2.97
N VAL A 10 5.84 -11.63 -1.93
CA VAL A 10 4.39 -11.83 -2.06
C VAL A 10 3.67 -10.50 -1.92
N GLY A 11 3.06 -10.03 -3.01
CA GLY A 11 2.35 -8.75 -3.16
C GLY A 11 3.12 -7.77 -4.04
N ALA A 12 2.54 -7.31 -5.16
CA ALA A 12 3.17 -6.39 -6.11
C ALA A 12 2.79 -4.90 -5.89
N GLY A 13 2.43 -4.54 -4.66
CA GLY A 13 2.29 -3.13 -4.26
C GLY A 13 3.64 -2.43 -4.06
N PRO A 14 3.65 -1.17 -3.59
CA PRO A 14 4.87 -0.38 -3.46
C PRO A 14 5.98 -1.04 -2.63
N ALA A 15 5.64 -1.72 -1.52
CA ALA A 15 6.63 -2.45 -0.72
C ALA A 15 7.27 -3.60 -1.49
N GLY A 16 6.46 -4.49 -2.06
CA GLY A 16 6.94 -5.71 -2.68
C GLY A 16 7.66 -5.46 -4.00
N SER A 17 7.14 -4.59 -4.86
CA SER A 17 7.82 -4.21 -6.10
C SER A 17 9.18 -3.55 -5.82
N THR A 18 9.26 -2.71 -4.78
CA THR A 18 10.54 -2.13 -4.34
C THR A 18 11.48 -3.22 -3.79
N ALA A 19 11.00 -4.14 -2.97
CA ALA A 19 11.80 -5.24 -2.44
C ALA A 19 12.35 -6.14 -3.56
N ALA A 20 11.49 -6.51 -4.51
CA ALA A 20 11.87 -7.34 -5.66
C ALA A 20 12.92 -6.66 -6.53
N ARG A 21 12.75 -5.36 -6.83
CA ARG A 21 13.74 -4.57 -7.57
C ARG A 21 15.11 -4.63 -6.88
N PHE A 22 15.17 -4.31 -5.60
CA PHE A 22 16.45 -4.20 -4.89
C PHE A 22 17.10 -5.58 -4.69
N ALA A 23 16.34 -6.65 -4.46
CA ALA A 23 16.88 -8.00 -4.42
C ALA A 23 17.43 -8.44 -5.79
N ALA A 24 16.67 -8.24 -6.86
CA ALA A 24 17.07 -8.64 -8.22
C ALA A 24 18.30 -7.85 -8.71
N SER A 25 18.39 -6.55 -8.38
CA SER A 25 19.56 -5.72 -8.68
C SER A 25 20.87 -6.21 -8.05
N GLN A 26 20.78 -7.07 -7.03
CA GLN A 26 21.94 -7.69 -6.37
C GLN A 26 22.26 -9.09 -6.92
N GLY A 27 21.60 -9.51 -8.00
CA GLY A 27 21.83 -10.79 -8.69
C GLY A 27 21.03 -11.97 -8.16
N ALA A 28 20.08 -11.76 -7.24
CA ALA A 28 19.24 -12.84 -6.73
C ALA A 28 18.21 -13.31 -7.76
N ALA A 29 17.92 -14.61 -7.79
CA ALA A 29 16.75 -15.15 -8.49
C ALA A 29 15.48 -14.77 -7.71
N VAL A 30 14.71 -13.81 -8.23
CA VAL A 30 13.53 -13.27 -7.54
C VAL A 30 12.23 -13.62 -8.26
N ALA A 31 11.24 -14.08 -7.52
CA ALA A 31 9.84 -14.10 -7.96
C ALA A 31 9.00 -13.05 -7.23
N LEU A 32 8.28 -12.21 -7.97
CA LEU A 32 7.28 -11.29 -7.43
C LEU A 32 5.88 -11.81 -7.75
N LEU A 33 5.12 -12.18 -6.72
CA LEU A 33 3.81 -12.83 -6.85
C LEU A 33 2.68 -11.85 -6.54
N GLU A 34 1.76 -11.66 -7.50
CA GLU A 34 0.56 -10.83 -7.35
C GLU A 34 -0.70 -11.70 -7.52
N LYS A 35 -1.63 -11.61 -6.57
CA LYS A 35 -2.89 -12.38 -6.60
C LYS A 35 -3.84 -11.89 -7.68
N ASP A 36 -3.85 -10.59 -7.95
CA ASP A 36 -4.77 -9.98 -8.88
C ASP A 36 -4.34 -10.18 -10.33
N ARG A 37 -5.28 -9.97 -11.27
CA ARG A 37 -4.98 -10.09 -12.70
C ARG A 37 -3.99 -9.03 -13.15
N GLU A 38 -4.12 -7.85 -12.56
CA GLU A 38 -3.46 -6.63 -12.96
C GLU A 38 -2.91 -5.96 -11.71
N ILE A 39 -1.64 -5.56 -11.78
CA ILE A 39 -0.94 -4.91 -10.67
C ILE A 39 -1.55 -3.53 -10.44
N GLY A 40 -1.78 -3.18 -9.17
CA GLY A 40 -2.40 -1.90 -8.78
C GLY A 40 -3.91 -1.83 -8.96
N VAL A 41 -4.59 -2.94 -9.31
CA VAL A 41 -6.05 -3.01 -9.46
C VAL A 41 -6.64 -4.10 -8.57
N PRO A 42 -7.66 -3.78 -7.73
CA PRO A 42 -8.31 -2.48 -7.58
C PRO A 42 -7.46 -1.45 -6.82
N VAL A 43 -7.56 -0.18 -7.21
CA VAL A 43 -6.94 0.92 -6.45
C VAL A 43 -7.69 1.07 -5.13
N ARG A 44 -6.98 0.94 -4.00
CA ARG A 44 -7.52 1.14 -2.64
C ARG A 44 -6.67 2.15 -1.87
N CYS A 45 -6.68 3.40 -2.32
CA CYS A 45 -5.86 4.46 -1.77
C CYS A 45 -6.40 5.83 -2.18
N ALA A 46 -6.17 6.84 -1.34
CA ALA A 46 -6.42 8.23 -1.66
C ALA A 46 -5.46 8.80 -2.73
N GLU A 47 -4.32 8.12 -2.94
CA GLU A 47 -3.31 8.42 -3.95
C GLU A 47 -2.45 9.66 -3.66
N GLY A 48 -2.63 10.32 -2.51
CA GLY A 48 -1.80 11.46 -2.09
C GLY A 48 -0.42 11.04 -1.54
N ILE A 49 0.63 11.72 -1.99
CA ILE A 49 2.00 11.49 -1.52
C ILE A 49 2.87 12.75 -1.64
N SER A 50 3.86 12.91 -0.77
CA SER A 50 4.90 13.93 -0.95
C SER A 50 5.89 13.50 -2.03
N ALA A 51 6.38 14.46 -2.83
CA ALA A 51 7.40 14.19 -3.85
C ALA A 51 8.68 13.57 -3.23
N GLU A 52 9.17 14.15 -2.12
CA GLU A 52 10.31 13.63 -1.37
C GLU A 52 10.10 12.17 -0.88
N GLY A 53 8.84 11.78 -0.65
CA GLY A 53 8.50 10.44 -0.22
C GLY A 53 8.81 9.34 -1.22
N ILE A 54 8.83 9.66 -2.52
CA ILE A 54 9.00 8.69 -3.62
C ILE A 54 10.27 8.92 -4.44
N GLU A 55 10.73 10.16 -4.58
CA GLU A 55 11.90 10.53 -5.41
C GLU A 55 13.20 9.87 -4.94
N LYS A 56 13.31 9.53 -3.65
CA LYS A 56 14.43 8.76 -3.08
C LYS A 56 14.46 7.28 -3.49
N TYR A 57 13.40 6.77 -4.10
CA TYR A 57 13.26 5.35 -4.46
C TYR A 57 13.05 5.15 -5.96
N VAL A 58 12.40 6.08 -6.65
CA VAL A 58 12.04 5.95 -8.06
C VAL A 58 12.05 7.32 -8.74
N ASP A 59 12.47 7.35 -10.00
CA ASP A 59 12.36 8.55 -10.83
C ASP A 59 10.88 8.83 -11.11
N VAL A 60 10.48 10.10 -10.97
CA VAL A 60 9.10 10.51 -11.21
C VAL A 60 8.82 10.41 -12.71
N ASP A 61 7.77 9.65 -13.06
CA ASP A 61 7.26 9.58 -14.42
C ASP A 61 5.90 10.32 -14.47
N PRO A 62 5.76 11.36 -15.31
CA PRO A 62 4.54 12.16 -15.38
C PRO A 62 3.27 11.34 -15.64
N ARG A 63 3.37 10.16 -16.27
CA ARG A 63 2.21 9.32 -16.63
C ARG A 63 1.42 8.85 -15.40
N TRP A 64 2.05 8.70 -14.24
CA TRP A 64 1.38 8.30 -13.00
C TRP A 64 1.07 9.47 -12.07
N ILE A 65 1.25 10.72 -12.52
CA ILE A 65 0.86 11.92 -11.78
C ILE A 65 -0.47 12.43 -12.33
N ALA A 66 -1.53 12.34 -11.52
CA ALA A 66 -2.84 12.89 -11.88
C ALA A 66 -2.92 14.39 -11.61
N ALA A 67 -2.40 14.82 -10.45
CA ALA A 67 -2.33 16.23 -10.08
C ALA A 67 -1.06 16.51 -9.26
N SER A 68 -0.58 17.74 -9.33
CA SER A 68 0.45 18.28 -8.42
C SER A 68 -0.20 19.27 -7.48
N ILE A 69 0.11 19.14 -6.19
CA ILE A 69 -0.49 19.92 -5.10
C ILE A 69 0.61 20.64 -4.32
N THR A 70 0.35 21.89 -3.97
CA THR A 70 1.24 22.74 -3.16
C THR A 70 0.58 23.22 -1.88
N ASP A 71 -0.72 22.97 -1.73
CA ASP A 71 -1.52 23.53 -0.66
C ASP A 71 -2.31 22.44 0.06
N PHE A 72 -2.49 22.65 1.36
CA PHE A 72 -3.29 21.80 2.23
C PHE A 72 -4.32 22.64 2.98
N GLY A 73 -5.59 22.25 2.90
CA GLY A 73 -6.67 22.86 3.65
C GLY A 73 -7.01 22.04 4.88
N LEU A 74 -6.78 22.57 6.08
CA LEU A 74 -7.16 21.91 7.34
C LEU A 74 -8.44 22.54 7.87
N TYR A 75 -9.55 21.82 7.81
CA TYR A 75 -10.87 22.27 8.24
C TYR A 75 -11.18 21.73 9.64
N SER A 76 -11.36 22.64 10.60
CA SER A 76 -11.68 22.29 11.98
C SER A 76 -13.15 21.86 12.13
N PRO A 77 -13.50 21.17 13.24
CA PRO A 77 -14.90 20.88 13.56
C PRO A 77 -15.80 22.12 13.71
N THR A 78 -15.20 23.30 13.95
CA THR A 78 -15.90 24.58 14.09
C THR A 78 -16.05 25.34 12.77
N GLY A 79 -15.58 24.76 11.65
CA GLY A 79 -15.64 25.36 10.31
C GLY A 79 -14.53 26.37 10.02
N LYS A 80 -13.55 26.55 10.92
CA LYS A 80 -12.37 27.36 10.64
C LYS A 80 -11.43 26.59 9.72
N VAL A 81 -10.79 27.31 8.79
CA VAL A 81 -9.88 26.71 7.82
C VAL A 81 -8.50 27.32 7.97
N VAL A 82 -7.49 26.45 8.03
CA VAL A 82 -6.09 26.84 7.89
C VAL A 82 -5.60 26.32 6.56
N LYS A 83 -5.27 27.22 5.63
CA LYS A 83 -4.56 26.86 4.40
C LYS A 83 -3.06 26.92 4.65
N ILE A 84 -2.38 25.82 4.37
CA ILE A 84 -0.93 25.68 4.50
C ILE A 84 -0.35 25.54 3.11
N HIS A 85 0.49 26.50 2.72
CA HIS A 85 1.28 26.40 1.50
C HIS A 85 2.60 25.70 1.81
N THR A 86 2.95 24.68 1.02
CA THR A 86 4.24 23.99 1.15
C THR A 86 5.11 24.24 -0.09
N PRO A 87 6.38 24.64 0.10
CA PRO A 87 7.29 24.83 -1.03
C PRO A 87 7.66 23.52 -1.72
N SER A 88 7.52 22.38 -1.01
CA SER A 88 7.65 21.04 -1.57
C SER A 88 6.36 20.61 -2.27
N LYS A 89 6.51 19.98 -3.44
CA LYS A 89 5.39 19.43 -4.21
C LYS A 89 4.86 18.15 -3.56
N GLY A 90 3.54 18.01 -3.50
CA GLY A 90 2.87 16.73 -3.38
C GLY A 90 2.31 16.28 -4.73
N TYR A 91 2.03 15.00 -4.84
CA TYR A 91 1.37 14.42 -6.00
C TYR A 91 0.11 13.69 -5.56
N ILE A 92 -0.93 13.80 -6.38
CA ILE A 92 -2.02 12.82 -6.40
C ILE A 92 -1.71 11.87 -7.55
N LEU A 93 -1.51 10.59 -7.25
CA LEU A 93 -1.06 9.60 -8.21
C LEU A 93 -2.22 9.03 -9.03
N HIS A 94 -1.92 8.41 -10.17
CA HIS A 94 -2.67 7.28 -10.71
C HIS A 94 -2.04 5.99 -10.17
N ARG A 95 -2.52 5.50 -9.01
CA ARG A 95 -1.94 4.35 -8.29
C ARG A 95 -1.83 3.09 -9.12
N ARG A 96 -2.78 2.85 -10.03
CA ARG A 96 -2.69 1.75 -11.00
C ARG A 96 -1.40 1.83 -11.84
N LEU A 97 -1.12 3.00 -12.40
CA LEU A 97 0.06 3.22 -13.25
C LEU A 97 1.34 3.25 -12.41
N PHE A 98 1.29 3.83 -11.22
CA PHE A 98 2.42 3.84 -10.29
C PHE A 98 2.84 2.44 -9.89
N ASP A 99 1.91 1.63 -9.36
CA ASP A 99 2.21 0.29 -8.87
C ASP A 99 2.70 -0.61 -10.03
N HIS A 100 2.11 -0.48 -11.22
CA HIS A 100 2.58 -1.15 -12.43
C HIS A 100 4.01 -0.73 -12.81
N SER A 101 4.32 0.58 -12.80
CA SER A 101 5.67 1.08 -13.11
C SER A 101 6.70 0.55 -12.11
N LEU A 102 6.39 0.48 -10.82
CA LEU A 102 7.29 -0.12 -9.84
C LEU A 102 7.59 -1.59 -10.11
N ALA A 103 6.57 -2.37 -10.50
CA ALA A 103 6.74 -3.78 -10.88
C ALA A 103 7.53 -3.94 -12.19
N GLU A 104 7.30 -3.06 -13.16
CA GLU A 104 8.07 -3.00 -14.41
C GLU A 104 9.55 -2.71 -14.12
N ILE A 105 9.86 -1.77 -13.24
CA ILE A 105 11.23 -1.50 -12.81
C ILE A 105 11.85 -2.73 -12.13
N ALA A 106 11.10 -3.45 -11.29
CA ALA A 106 11.57 -4.70 -10.71
C ALA A 106 11.90 -5.75 -11.79
N ALA A 107 11.03 -5.88 -12.80
CA ALA A 107 11.24 -6.80 -13.93
C ALA A 107 12.47 -6.43 -14.77
N LEU A 108 12.67 -5.13 -15.06
CA LEU A 108 13.86 -4.63 -15.75
C LEU A 108 15.16 -4.87 -14.98
N ASN A 109 15.08 -5.05 -13.65
CA ASN A 109 16.21 -5.43 -12.80
C ASN A 109 16.36 -6.96 -12.63
N GLY A 110 15.56 -7.77 -13.31
CA GLY A 110 15.68 -9.23 -13.36
C GLY A 110 14.68 -10.01 -12.49
N ALA A 111 13.73 -9.35 -11.82
CA ALA A 111 12.67 -10.07 -11.10
C ALA A 111 11.66 -10.72 -12.06
N GLU A 112 11.30 -11.97 -11.83
CA GLU A 112 10.21 -12.63 -12.56
C GLU A 112 8.87 -12.26 -11.91
N VAL A 113 8.02 -11.54 -12.64
CA VAL A 113 6.72 -11.05 -12.14
C VAL A 113 5.60 -11.99 -12.58
N PHE A 114 4.77 -12.43 -11.62
CA PHE A 114 3.66 -13.36 -11.86
C PHE A 114 2.36 -12.79 -11.30
N THR A 115 1.41 -12.45 -12.17
CA THR A 115 0.04 -12.10 -11.79
C THR A 115 -0.84 -13.35 -11.73
N LYS A 116 -2.05 -13.24 -11.15
CA LYS A 116 -2.91 -14.41 -10.87
C LYS A 116 -2.19 -15.51 -10.06
N ALA A 117 -1.22 -15.12 -9.22
CA ALA A 117 -0.43 -16.00 -8.36
C ALA A 117 -0.84 -15.80 -6.90
N TYR A 118 -1.90 -16.46 -6.48
CA TYR A 118 -2.41 -16.36 -5.11
C TYR A 118 -1.71 -17.37 -4.20
N VAL A 119 -0.91 -16.89 -3.25
CA VAL A 119 -0.29 -17.72 -2.22
C VAL A 119 -1.31 -18.00 -1.11
N TYR A 120 -1.62 -19.27 -0.87
CA TYR A 120 -2.61 -19.71 0.11
C TYR A 120 -2.02 -20.50 1.28
N GLY A 121 -0.71 -20.74 1.29
CA GLY A 121 -0.02 -21.38 2.39
C GLY A 121 1.49 -21.15 2.33
N LEU A 122 2.13 -21.26 3.48
CA LEU A 122 3.56 -21.19 3.67
C LEU A 122 3.96 -22.24 4.70
N GLN A 123 5.01 -23.01 4.41
CA GLN A 123 5.58 -24.00 5.33
C GLN A 123 7.10 -23.87 5.35
N ARG A 124 7.68 -23.76 6.55
CA ARG A 124 9.14 -23.83 6.71
C ARG A 124 9.59 -25.27 6.45
N VAL A 125 10.61 -25.41 5.60
CA VAL A 125 11.33 -26.66 5.31
C VAL A 125 12.78 -26.45 5.74
N VAL A 126 13.58 -27.51 5.82
CA VAL A 126 15.00 -27.39 6.23
C VAL A 126 15.74 -26.39 5.34
N ASN A 127 16.13 -25.26 5.92
CA ASN A 127 16.82 -24.13 5.28
C ASN A 127 16.06 -23.33 4.22
N THR A 128 14.85 -23.73 3.83
CA THR A 128 14.03 -23.05 2.81
C THR A 128 12.58 -22.88 3.26
N ASN A 129 11.78 -22.17 2.47
CA ASN A 129 10.36 -21.97 2.67
C ASN A 129 9.60 -22.51 1.47
N ARG A 130 8.65 -23.40 1.70
CA ARG A 130 7.73 -23.88 0.67
C ARG A 130 6.49 -23.01 0.63
N LEU A 131 6.16 -22.47 -0.53
CA LEU A 131 4.96 -21.70 -0.78
C LEU A 131 3.97 -22.53 -1.58
N PHE A 132 2.71 -22.51 -1.15
CA PHE A 132 1.60 -23.13 -1.87
C PHE A 132 0.80 -22.05 -2.59
N LEU A 133 0.67 -22.15 -3.91
CA LEU A 133 0.06 -21.12 -4.72
C LEU A 133 -0.96 -21.68 -5.70
N ASN A 134 -1.98 -20.88 -5.98
CA ASN A 134 -2.84 -21.03 -7.13
C ASN A 134 -2.38 -20.05 -8.20
N TYR A 135 -1.75 -20.57 -9.26
CA TYR A 135 -1.30 -19.79 -10.41
C TYR A 135 -2.16 -20.09 -11.62
N ILE A 136 -2.91 -19.09 -12.09
CA ILE A 136 -3.79 -19.20 -13.27
C ILE A 136 -4.72 -20.44 -13.15
N GLY A 137 -5.32 -20.62 -11.97
CA GLY A 137 -6.25 -21.71 -11.69
C GLY A 137 -5.61 -23.07 -11.39
N ARG A 138 -4.28 -23.17 -11.37
CA ARG A 138 -3.56 -24.43 -11.08
C ARG A 138 -2.84 -24.33 -9.74
N LYS A 139 -3.07 -25.34 -8.88
CA LYS A 139 -2.29 -25.49 -7.64
C LYS A 139 -0.88 -25.93 -7.98
N MET A 140 0.11 -25.27 -7.38
CA MET A 140 1.51 -25.65 -7.48
C MET A 140 2.29 -25.21 -6.25
N GLU A 141 3.54 -25.64 -6.19
CA GLU A 141 4.47 -25.39 -5.09
C GLU A 141 5.77 -24.83 -5.66
N ILE A 142 6.35 -23.87 -4.94
CA ILE A 142 7.72 -23.37 -5.18
C ILE A 142 8.44 -23.25 -3.83
N GLU A 143 9.76 -23.25 -3.87
CA GLU A 143 10.59 -23.03 -2.69
C GLU A 143 11.36 -21.70 -2.79
N ALA A 144 11.64 -21.12 -1.63
CA ALA A 144 12.36 -19.86 -1.48
C ALA A 144 13.35 -19.92 -0.32
N ASP A 145 14.55 -19.37 -0.46
CA ASP A 145 15.46 -19.24 0.67
C ASP A 145 14.94 -18.21 1.66
N ILE A 146 14.46 -17.08 1.14
CA ILE A 146 13.81 -16.02 1.91
C ILE A 146 12.48 -15.63 1.27
N VAL A 147 11.47 -15.44 2.11
CA VAL A 147 10.18 -14.87 1.72
C VAL A 147 10.05 -13.45 2.25
N ILE A 148 9.66 -12.51 1.39
CA ILE A 148 9.29 -11.15 1.80
C ILE A 148 7.77 -11.02 1.72
N ALA A 149 7.11 -10.94 2.87
CA ALA A 149 5.68 -10.74 3.02
C ALA A 149 5.33 -9.25 2.83
N ALA A 150 4.74 -8.92 1.69
CA ALA A 150 4.30 -7.58 1.31
C ALA A 150 2.81 -7.59 0.91
N ASP A 151 2.02 -8.49 1.51
CA ASP A 151 0.66 -8.85 1.09
C ASP A 151 -0.45 -7.99 1.70
N GLY A 152 -0.11 -6.75 2.08
CA GLY A 152 -1.07 -5.76 2.56
C GLY A 152 -1.58 -6.02 3.98
N ILE A 153 -2.64 -5.28 4.35
CA ILE A 153 -3.21 -5.29 5.70
C ILE A 153 -3.70 -6.66 6.18
N GLU A 154 -4.04 -7.57 5.26
CA GLU A 154 -4.45 -8.92 5.63
C GLU A 154 -3.31 -9.75 6.22
N SER A 155 -2.05 -9.41 5.91
CA SER A 155 -0.81 -9.99 6.45
C SER A 155 -0.88 -11.52 6.63
N ARG A 156 -1.37 -12.22 5.60
CA ARG A 156 -1.59 -13.67 5.62
C ARG A 156 -0.28 -14.42 5.63
N ILE A 157 0.71 -13.95 4.88
CA ILE A 157 2.01 -14.62 4.78
C ILE A 157 2.73 -14.60 6.12
N ALA A 158 2.72 -13.46 6.83
CA ALA A 158 3.26 -13.36 8.18
C ALA A 158 2.52 -14.28 9.17
N ARG A 159 1.18 -14.37 9.08
CA ARG A 159 0.39 -15.29 9.92
C ARG A 159 0.69 -16.76 9.65
N PHE A 160 0.89 -17.16 8.40
CA PHE A 160 1.31 -18.53 8.09
C PHE A 160 2.68 -18.87 8.70
N ALA A 161 3.54 -17.87 8.86
CA ALA A 161 4.84 -18.01 9.53
C ALA A 161 4.76 -17.94 11.07
N GLY A 162 3.56 -17.85 11.65
CA GLY A 162 3.34 -17.79 13.10
C GLY A 162 3.45 -16.40 13.72
N ILE A 163 3.67 -15.35 12.93
CA ILE A 163 3.72 -13.97 13.42
C ILE A 163 2.29 -13.50 13.74
N LYS A 164 2.09 -12.92 14.92
CA LYS A 164 0.80 -12.35 15.33
C LYS A 164 0.63 -10.97 14.69
N THR A 165 -0.36 -10.84 13.81
CA THR A 165 -0.62 -9.59 13.05
C THR A 165 -1.99 -8.99 13.34
N ASN A 166 -2.70 -9.48 14.35
CA ASN A 166 -4.03 -8.99 14.69
C ASN A 166 -3.97 -7.53 15.19
N LEU A 167 -4.88 -6.70 14.69
CA LEU A 167 -5.11 -5.35 15.18
C LEU A 167 -6.36 -5.33 16.07
N ALA A 168 -6.30 -4.55 17.15
CA ALA A 168 -7.52 -4.21 17.88
C ALA A 168 -8.33 -3.18 17.09
N MET A 169 -9.64 -3.07 17.36
CA MET A 169 -10.51 -2.11 16.67
C MET A 169 -10.06 -0.66 16.81
N ARG A 170 -9.39 -0.29 17.92
CA ARG A 170 -8.83 1.05 18.13
C ARG A 170 -7.58 1.34 17.29
N ASP A 171 -6.95 0.29 16.78
CA ASP A 171 -5.64 0.30 16.12
C ASP A 171 -5.78 0.16 14.58
N ILE A 172 -7.01 0.24 14.07
CA ILE A 172 -7.36 0.16 12.66
C ILE A 172 -8.40 1.22 12.30
N GLU A 173 -8.21 1.88 11.17
CA GLU A 173 -9.23 2.71 10.55
C GLU A 173 -9.99 1.92 9.49
N SER A 174 -11.31 2.02 9.52
CA SER A 174 -12.18 1.60 8.42
C SER A 174 -12.31 2.77 7.46
N CYS A 175 -11.84 2.58 6.22
CA CYS A 175 -11.81 3.61 5.21
C CYS A 175 -12.80 3.34 4.10
N ALA A 176 -13.44 4.39 3.60
CA ALA A 176 -14.25 4.37 2.39
C ALA A 176 -13.85 5.56 1.50
N GLN A 177 -13.91 5.37 0.19
CA GLN A 177 -13.64 6.44 -0.78
C GLN A 177 -14.49 6.27 -2.02
N MET A 178 -14.88 7.42 -2.59
CA MET A 178 -15.47 7.53 -3.90
C MET A 178 -14.61 8.44 -4.78
N MET A 179 -14.38 8.05 -6.03
CA MET A 179 -13.93 9.01 -7.03
C MET A 179 -15.14 9.79 -7.51
N LEU A 180 -15.17 11.09 -7.23
CA LEU A 180 -16.24 11.98 -7.63
C LEU A 180 -15.86 12.76 -8.88
N SER A 181 -16.86 13.04 -9.72
CA SER A 181 -16.75 13.93 -10.87
C SER A 181 -17.85 14.98 -10.85
N ASN A 182 -17.63 16.05 -11.62
CA ASN A 182 -18.51 17.22 -11.68
C ASN A 182 -18.64 17.94 -10.33
N ILE A 183 -17.50 18.17 -9.66
CA ILE A 183 -17.42 18.90 -8.40
C ILE A 183 -16.60 20.18 -8.54
N ASP A 184 -16.95 21.21 -7.78
CA ASP A 184 -16.20 22.46 -7.69
C ASP A 184 -15.25 22.40 -6.48
N ILE A 185 -13.94 22.32 -6.76
CA ILE A 185 -12.88 22.21 -5.76
C ILE A 185 -11.66 23.06 -6.17
N ASP A 186 -10.79 23.34 -5.21
CA ASP A 186 -9.48 23.94 -5.45
C ASP A 186 -8.50 22.84 -5.93
N GLU A 187 -8.20 22.79 -7.22
CA GLU A 187 -7.39 21.71 -7.81
C GLU A 187 -5.92 21.71 -7.33
N GLY A 188 -5.44 22.81 -6.75
CA GLY A 188 -4.10 22.92 -6.17
C GLY A 188 -4.00 22.49 -4.70
N CYS A 189 -5.14 22.18 -4.07
CA CYS A 189 -5.25 22.00 -2.63
C CYS A 189 -5.80 20.61 -2.26
N SER A 190 -5.08 19.89 -1.39
CA SER A 190 -5.61 18.69 -0.74
C SER A 190 -6.27 19.06 0.58
N ASP A 191 -7.56 18.81 0.68
CA ASP A 191 -8.37 19.23 1.83
C ASP A 191 -8.57 18.07 2.82
N PHE A 192 -8.46 18.39 4.10
CA PHE A 192 -8.66 17.50 5.25
C PHE A 192 -9.71 18.09 6.19
N TYR A 193 -10.79 17.36 6.43
CA TYR A 193 -11.85 17.76 7.36
C TYR A 193 -11.80 16.91 8.62
N PHE A 194 -11.52 17.57 9.75
CA PHE A 194 -11.56 16.96 11.07
C PHE A 194 -12.97 17.14 11.65
N SER A 195 -13.69 16.05 11.83
CA SER A 195 -15.10 16.11 12.24
C SER A 195 -15.55 14.82 12.90
N HIS A 196 -16.04 14.88 14.14
CA HIS A 196 -16.68 13.73 14.79
C HIS A 196 -17.99 13.32 14.11
N LYS A 197 -18.62 14.22 13.36
CA LYS A 197 -19.86 13.96 12.62
C LYS A 197 -19.61 13.04 11.41
N TRP A 198 -18.50 13.23 10.71
CA TRP A 198 -18.20 12.48 9.47
C TRP A 198 -17.09 11.46 9.64
N ALA A 199 -16.06 11.75 10.44
CA ALA A 199 -14.88 10.91 10.55
C ALA A 199 -14.44 10.77 12.01
N PRO A 200 -15.25 10.12 12.89
CA PRO A 200 -14.89 9.94 14.28
C PRO A 200 -13.56 9.20 14.44
N GLY A 201 -12.58 9.88 15.05
CA GLY A 201 -11.24 9.33 15.29
C GLY A 201 -10.30 9.33 14.09
N GLY A 202 -10.74 9.86 12.95
CA GLY A 202 -9.93 10.02 11.74
C GLY A 202 -10.23 11.37 11.08
N TYR A 203 -10.28 11.40 9.75
CA TYR A 203 -10.59 12.59 8.97
C TYR A 203 -11.22 12.24 7.61
N VAL A 204 -11.85 13.23 6.99
CA VAL A 204 -12.28 13.17 5.58
C VAL A 204 -11.21 13.82 4.72
N TRP A 205 -10.91 13.25 3.55
CA TRP A 205 -10.04 13.87 2.54
C TRP A 205 -10.80 14.19 1.25
N VAL A 206 -10.35 15.25 0.57
CA VAL A 206 -10.71 15.59 -0.80
C VAL A 206 -9.41 15.84 -1.56
N PHE A 207 -8.98 14.87 -2.36
CA PHE A 207 -7.71 14.89 -3.09
C PHE A 207 -7.97 15.09 -4.59
N PRO A 208 -7.66 16.27 -5.15
CA PRO A 208 -7.95 16.58 -6.54
C PRO A 208 -7.26 15.64 -7.52
N LYS A 209 -7.98 15.27 -8.59
CA LYS A 209 -7.50 14.43 -9.69
C LYS A 209 -7.45 15.18 -11.02
N GLY A 210 -7.74 16.49 -11.01
CA GLY A 210 -7.92 17.34 -12.18
C GLY A 210 -9.32 17.25 -12.78
N ASP A 211 -9.64 18.16 -13.69
CA ASP A 211 -10.86 18.17 -14.50
C ASP A 211 -12.16 18.03 -13.68
N ARG A 212 -12.28 18.77 -12.56
CA ARG A 212 -13.44 18.70 -11.64
C ARG A 212 -13.67 17.29 -11.08
N THR A 213 -12.59 16.53 -10.86
CA THR A 213 -12.62 15.21 -10.22
C THR A 213 -11.74 15.15 -8.98
N ALA A 214 -12.11 14.30 -8.02
CA ALA A 214 -11.30 14.04 -6.83
C ALA A 214 -11.56 12.67 -6.24
N ASN A 215 -10.56 12.14 -5.54
CA ASN A 215 -10.76 11.10 -4.55
C ASN A 215 -11.32 11.74 -3.28
N VAL A 216 -12.57 11.45 -2.95
CA VAL A 216 -13.23 11.90 -1.71
C VAL A 216 -13.48 10.70 -0.84
N GLY A 217 -12.91 10.68 0.35
CA GLY A 217 -13.01 9.55 1.24
C GLY A 217 -12.82 9.94 2.69
N LEU A 218 -12.91 8.96 3.57
CA LEU A 218 -12.69 9.15 4.99
C LEU A 218 -12.17 7.89 5.66
N GLY A 219 -11.52 8.08 6.80
CA GLY A 219 -11.16 7.04 7.75
C GLY A 219 -11.94 7.26 9.05
N VAL A 220 -12.52 6.18 9.57
CA VAL A 220 -13.12 6.17 10.93
C VAL A 220 -12.37 5.19 11.80
N ASN A 221 -12.05 5.59 13.03
CA ASN A 221 -11.42 4.68 13.98
C ASN A 221 -12.41 3.56 14.33
N GLY A 222 -11.96 2.31 14.23
CA GLY A 222 -12.83 1.15 14.41
C GLY A 222 -13.49 1.06 15.79
N ALA A 223 -12.90 1.65 16.84
CA ALA A 223 -13.51 1.69 18.17
C ALA A 223 -14.49 2.86 18.36
N LEU A 224 -14.40 3.91 17.53
CA LEU A 224 -15.18 5.14 17.67
C LEU A 224 -16.31 5.27 16.63
N ALA A 225 -16.25 4.51 15.54
CA ALA A 225 -17.26 4.54 14.47
C ALA A 225 -18.68 4.17 14.94
N GLY A 226 -18.80 3.41 16.03
CA GLY A 226 -20.07 2.89 16.54
C GLY A 226 -20.65 1.81 15.61
N LYS A 227 -21.95 1.91 15.31
CA LYS A 227 -22.65 0.97 14.40
C LYS A 227 -22.77 1.47 12.96
N ILE A 228 -22.21 2.65 12.66
CA ILE A 228 -22.29 3.29 11.34
C ILE A 228 -21.05 2.89 10.55
N SER A 229 -21.26 2.48 9.30
CA SER A 229 -20.16 2.12 8.39
C SER A 229 -19.43 3.36 7.87
N ALA A 230 -18.15 3.20 7.51
CA ALA A 230 -17.37 4.25 6.85
C ALA A 230 -18.05 4.76 5.56
N LEU A 231 -18.76 3.88 4.85
CA LEU A 231 -19.51 4.24 3.65
C LEU A 231 -20.69 5.15 3.96
N GLU A 232 -21.48 4.85 4.99
CA GLU A 232 -22.61 5.69 5.41
C GLU A 232 -22.15 7.08 5.87
N TYR A 233 -21.04 7.15 6.61
CA TYR A 233 -20.42 8.43 6.96
C TYR A 233 -20.00 9.22 5.72
N LEU A 234 -19.43 8.53 4.71
CA LEU A 234 -18.97 9.16 3.48
C LEU A 234 -20.14 9.70 2.66
N GLU A 235 -21.23 8.94 2.56
CA GLU A 235 -22.44 9.40 1.89
C GLU A 235 -23.05 10.64 2.57
N SER A 236 -23.05 10.68 3.91
CA SER A 236 -23.47 11.85 4.68
C SER A 236 -22.61 13.08 4.37
N PHE A 237 -21.28 12.94 4.30
CA PHE A 237 -20.39 14.04 3.91
C PHE A 237 -20.64 14.51 2.46
N ILE A 238 -20.70 13.58 1.50
CA ILE A 238 -20.85 13.90 0.08
C ILE A 238 -22.19 14.57 -0.20
N SER A 239 -23.28 14.08 0.40
CA SER A 239 -24.62 14.69 0.24
C SER A 239 -24.68 16.14 0.72
N GLU A 240 -23.91 16.50 1.75
CA GLU A 240 -23.86 17.87 2.27
C GLU A 240 -22.88 18.76 1.49
N LYS A 241 -21.69 18.26 1.15
CA LYS A 241 -20.61 19.07 0.56
C LYS A 241 -20.58 19.09 -0.97
N PHE A 242 -21.03 18.02 -1.60
CA PHE A 242 -20.99 17.85 -3.04
C PHE A 242 -22.35 17.37 -3.59
N PRO A 243 -23.45 18.12 -3.33
CA PRO A 243 -24.76 17.76 -3.83
C PRO A 243 -24.74 17.71 -5.37
N GLY A 244 -25.13 16.57 -5.94
CA GLY A 244 -25.13 16.37 -7.41
C GLY A 244 -23.83 15.83 -8.01
N ALA A 245 -22.81 15.52 -7.19
CA ALA A 245 -21.61 14.85 -7.67
C ALA A 245 -21.93 13.47 -8.27
N THR A 246 -21.24 13.12 -9.35
CA THR A 246 -21.32 11.77 -9.93
C THR A 246 -20.23 10.88 -9.35
N ARG A 247 -20.59 9.65 -8.99
CA ARG A 247 -19.68 8.66 -8.40
C ARG A 247 -19.13 7.76 -9.50
N LEU A 248 -17.83 7.82 -9.77
CA LEU A 248 -17.17 6.99 -10.78
C LEU A 248 -16.73 5.63 -10.23
N THR A 249 -16.28 5.60 -8.97
CA THR A 249 -15.88 4.38 -8.28
C THR A 249 -16.21 4.49 -6.79
N THR A 250 -16.38 3.35 -6.13
CA THR A 250 -16.51 3.23 -4.67
C THR A 250 -15.61 2.11 -4.18
N ILE A 251 -14.80 2.39 -3.17
CA ILE A 251 -13.85 1.45 -2.59
C ILE A 251 -13.89 1.54 -1.07
N ALA A 252 -13.49 0.45 -0.42
CA ALA A 252 -13.28 0.39 1.02
C ALA A 252 -12.00 -0.40 1.34
N GLY A 253 -11.41 -0.11 2.49
CA GLY A 253 -10.18 -0.74 2.95
C GLY A 253 -9.93 -0.50 4.43
N GLY A 254 -9.03 -1.28 5.02
CA GLY A 254 -8.55 -1.05 6.37
C GLY A 254 -7.16 -0.42 6.34
N VAL A 255 -6.90 0.52 7.22
CA VAL A 255 -5.59 1.15 7.39
C VAL A 255 -5.09 0.88 8.82
N PRO A 256 -3.93 0.24 9.02
CA PRO A 256 -3.38 0.05 10.35
C PRO A 256 -2.91 1.40 10.89
N VAL A 257 -3.41 1.81 12.05
CA VAL A 257 -3.00 3.04 12.75
C VAL A 257 -2.39 2.70 14.10
N ALA A 258 -1.48 1.73 14.07
CA ALA A 258 -0.80 1.17 15.22
C ALA A 258 0.72 1.40 15.16
N THR A 259 1.43 0.99 16.21
CA THR A 259 2.86 0.70 16.08
C THR A 259 3.08 -0.47 15.12
N HIS A 260 4.28 -0.53 14.53
CA HIS A 260 4.68 -1.69 13.72
C HIS A 260 4.60 -3.00 14.51
N LEU A 261 4.60 -4.14 13.81
CA LEU A 261 4.65 -5.46 14.46
C LEU A 261 5.84 -5.57 15.42
N SER A 262 5.65 -6.25 16.55
CA SER A 262 6.73 -6.54 17.50
C SER A 262 7.79 -7.46 16.88
N GLU A 263 7.38 -8.32 15.95
CA GLU A 263 8.24 -9.23 15.19
C GLU A 263 8.08 -8.93 13.69
N LEU A 264 9.15 -8.43 13.07
CA LEU A 264 9.19 -8.11 11.64
C LEU A 264 9.89 -9.20 10.82
N VAL A 265 10.55 -10.14 11.49
CA VAL A 265 11.35 -11.20 10.89
C VAL A 265 11.18 -12.49 11.66
N THR A 266 11.27 -13.60 10.95
CA THR A 266 11.47 -14.95 11.50
C THR A 266 12.40 -15.72 10.55
N ASP A 267 12.71 -16.97 10.87
CA ASP A 267 13.66 -17.77 10.08
C ASP A 267 13.22 -17.90 8.62
N GLY A 268 13.95 -17.23 7.72
CA GLY A 268 13.67 -17.22 6.29
C GLY A 268 12.50 -16.34 5.86
N LEU A 269 12.01 -15.42 6.71
CA LEU A 269 10.92 -14.50 6.35
C LEU A 269 11.09 -13.09 6.92
N MET A 270 10.74 -12.09 6.11
CA MET A 270 10.67 -10.67 6.50
C MET A 270 9.28 -10.10 6.14
N VAL A 271 8.73 -9.19 6.95
CA VAL A 271 7.43 -8.54 6.71
C VAL A 271 7.63 -7.05 6.44
N VAL A 272 6.95 -6.50 5.43
CA VAL A 272 7.10 -5.10 5.01
C VAL A 272 5.76 -4.44 4.62
N GLY A 273 5.72 -3.11 4.67
CA GLY A 273 4.55 -2.30 4.31
C GLY A 273 3.39 -2.47 5.30
N ASP A 274 2.17 -2.43 4.79
CA ASP A 274 0.96 -2.56 5.61
C ASP A 274 0.89 -3.91 6.33
N ALA A 275 1.46 -4.97 5.75
CA ALA A 275 1.57 -6.29 6.39
C ALA A 275 2.37 -6.23 7.70
N ALA A 276 3.28 -5.27 7.82
CA ALA A 276 4.11 -4.99 8.99
C ALA A 276 3.59 -3.84 9.86
N HIS A 277 2.40 -3.29 9.55
CA HIS A 277 1.82 -2.10 10.17
C HIS A 277 2.74 -0.87 10.10
N GLN A 278 3.43 -0.68 8.97
CA GLN A 278 4.40 0.41 8.79
C GLN A 278 3.76 1.71 8.25
N VAL A 279 2.44 1.83 8.38
CA VAL A 279 1.71 3.06 8.05
C VAL A 279 2.00 4.11 9.12
N ASN A 280 2.10 5.38 8.72
CA ASN A 280 2.18 6.47 9.68
C ASN A 280 0.83 6.63 10.40
N PRO A 281 0.75 6.41 11.72
CA PRO A 281 -0.53 6.33 12.44
C PRO A 281 -1.25 7.67 12.57
N LEU A 282 -0.57 8.80 12.33
CA LEU A 282 -1.19 10.13 12.36
C LEU A 282 -1.85 10.48 11.03
N THR A 283 -1.18 10.12 9.92
CA THR A 283 -1.61 10.53 8.57
C THR A 283 -2.32 9.43 7.81
N GLY A 284 -2.19 8.15 8.20
CA GLY A 284 -2.65 7.02 7.39
C GLY A 284 -1.79 6.78 6.13
N GLY A 285 -0.73 7.55 5.92
CA GLY A 285 0.17 7.42 4.78
C GLY A 285 1.13 6.23 4.91
N GLY A 286 1.10 5.30 3.96
CA GLY A 286 1.91 4.08 3.99
C GLY A 286 2.90 3.88 2.83
N ILE A 287 2.76 4.59 1.70
CA ILE A 287 3.53 4.29 0.49
C ILE A 287 5.04 4.52 0.68
N SER A 288 5.45 5.68 1.21
CA SER A 288 6.87 6.03 1.40
C SER A 288 7.57 5.09 2.38
N SER A 289 6.92 4.75 3.50
CA SER A 289 7.46 3.81 4.49
C SER A 289 7.48 2.38 3.96
N ALA A 290 6.45 1.96 3.20
CA ALA A 290 6.41 0.69 2.51
C ALA A 290 7.59 0.51 1.54
N MET A 291 7.89 1.53 0.72
CA MET A 291 9.04 1.50 -0.19
C MET A 291 10.37 1.50 0.56
N ALA A 292 10.48 2.26 1.66
CA ALA A 292 11.66 2.25 2.53
C ALA A 292 11.94 0.84 3.06
N ALA A 293 10.92 0.21 3.64
CA ALA A 293 11.03 -1.14 4.19
C ALA A 293 11.29 -2.18 3.11
N GLY A 294 10.62 -2.07 1.95
CA GLY A 294 10.85 -2.94 0.80
C GLY A 294 12.31 -2.92 0.35
N LYS A 295 12.89 -1.72 0.18
CA LYS A 295 14.32 -1.56 -0.16
C LYS A 295 15.23 -2.25 0.87
N MET A 296 14.98 -2.01 2.17
CA MET A 296 15.78 -2.62 3.23
C MET A 296 15.67 -4.15 3.23
N ALA A 297 14.46 -4.69 3.12
CA ALA A 297 14.22 -6.13 3.11
C ALA A 297 14.84 -6.81 1.89
N GLY A 298 14.70 -6.22 0.69
CA GLY A 298 15.31 -6.76 -0.53
C GLY A 298 16.83 -6.88 -0.42
N LEU A 299 17.50 -5.82 0.06
CA LEU A 299 18.95 -5.83 0.26
C LEU A 299 19.38 -6.82 1.36
N LYS A 300 18.66 -6.85 2.49
CA LYS A 300 18.98 -7.74 3.62
C LYS A 300 18.73 -9.20 3.32
N ALA A 301 17.74 -9.52 2.48
CA ALA A 301 17.51 -10.89 2.03
C ALA A 301 18.75 -11.42 1.29
N VAL A 302 19.27 -10.66 0.32
CA VAL A 302 20.46 -11.08 -0.44
C VAL A 302 21.72 -11.14 0.45
N GLU A 303 21.88 -10.21 1.40
CA GLU A 303 22.97 -10.27 2.37
C GLU A 303 22.93 -11.56 3.22
N ALA A 304 21.74 -11.94 3.69
CA ALA A 304 21.54 -13.14 4.49
C ALA A 304 21.85 -14.42 3.68
N ILE A 305 21.39 -14.50 2.43
CA ILE A 305 21.66 -15.65 1.55
C ILE A 305 23.16 -15.81 1.29
N LYS A 306 23.87 -14.71 1.03
CA LYS A 306 25.34 -14.70 0.83
C LYS A 306 26.09 -15.22 2.07
N LYS A 307 25.65 -14.86 3.28
CA LYS A 307 26.28 -15.32 4.54
C LYS A 307 26.06 -16.81 4.83
N ILE A 308 24.96 -17.37 4.35
CA ILE A 308 24.63 -18.80 4.53
C ILE A 308 25.47 -19.69 3.58
N GLY A 309 26.25 -19.11 2.67
CA GLY A 309 27.23 -19.84 1.86
C GLY A 309 26.67 -20.45 0.58
N ARG A 310 25.45 -20.09 0.18
CA ARG A 310 24.95 -20.32 -1.18
C ARG A 310 25.42 -19.21 -2.10
N ALA A 311 26.74 -19.14 -2.30
CA ALA A 311 27.29 -18.38 -3.41
C ALA A 311 26.88 -19.12 -4.68
N HIS A 312 25.97 -18.53 -5.47
CA HIS A 312 25.79 -18.94 -6.85
C HIS A 312 27.13 -18.80 -7.56
N VAL A 313 27.63 -19.94 -8.05
CA VAL A 313 28.71 -20.03 -9.03
C VAL A 313 28.15 -19.66 -10.39
#